data_AF-A0A8B6DLC1-F1
#
_entry.id   AF-A0A8B6DLC1-F1
#
_cell.length_a   1.000
_cell.length_b   1.000
_cell.length_c   1.000
_cell.angle_alpha   90.00
_cell.angle_beta   90.00
_cell.angle_gamma   90.00
#
_symmetry.space_group_name_H-M   'P 1'
#
loop_
_entity.id
_entity.type
_entity.pdbx_description
1 polymer ?
#
loop_
_entity_poly.entity_id
_entity_poly.type
_entity_poly.pdbx_seq_one_letter_code
_entity_poly.pdbx_strand_id
1 'polypeptide(L)'
;MAGLEDLGIPGGDYLRESLTNCSDPLAAIEEFQTENGILLPSLRPALPFLDLFEIKRLDFHNSVLEELSENLTNRIAELATSEQKNRFTTLESLLEKCFPVIRVKNLRPVVMSILKHLPKIDDKYLTKILEDKELYSEAAVEVKRQIWQENQALFGDEVSPLLSQYIKDKESSLFNHEHSTLTFFLPSPRIRRQTDIVQKLAEMVGRNVKLYDMVLQFLRTLFLRTRNAHYCTLRAELLMALHDQEINEICSVDPCHKFTWCVDACIRDKYIDSKRSRELQGFLDGIKKGQEFVLGDLSMILCDPYALNTIALSMMKTLHHCVNNDILPR
;
A
#
# COMPACT_ATOMS: atom_id res chain seq x y z
N MET A 1 -0.22 -0.45 31.52
CA MET A 1 1.00 0.37 31.61
C MET A 1 1.27 1.02 30.25
N ALA A 2 1.28 2.34 30.22
CA ALA A 2 1.42 3.14 29.00
C ALA A 2 2.88 3.33 28.54
N GLY A 3 3.84 2.58 29.10
CA GLY A 3 5.27 2.65 28.76
C GLY A 3 5.97 3.95 29.15
N LEU A 4 5.25 4.90 29.78
CA LEU A 4 5.83 6.14 30.32
C LEU A 4 6.79 5.85 31.48
N GLU A 5 6.47 4.86 32.30
CA GLU A 5 7.31 4.39 33.42
C GLU A 5 8.63 3.77 32.94
N ASP A 6 8.63 3.13 31.77
CA ASP A 6 9.85 2.56 31.16
C ASP A 6 10.84 3.66 30.72
N LEU A 7 10.36 4.90 30.54
CA LEU A 7 11.18 6.08 30.28
C LEU A 7 11.52 6.88 31.54
N GLY A 8 11.12 6.41 32.71
CA GLY A 8 11.25 7.17 33.96
C GLY A 8 10.37 8.41 34.01
N ILE A 9 9.34 8.50 33.17
CA ILE A 9 8.37 9.60 33.19
C ILE A 9 7.25 9.20 34.15
N PRO A 10 6.94 10.02 35.18
CA PRO A 10 5.90 9.68 36.14
C PRO A 10 4.53 9.60 35.45
N GLY A 11 3.98 8.39 35.43
CA GLY A 11 2.68 8.09 34.82
C GLY A 11 1.50 8.33 35.77
N GLY A 12 0.31 7.88 35.32
CA GLY A 12 -0.91 7.95 36.12
C GLY A 12 -0.83 7.14 37.42
N ASP A 13 -0.05 6.07 37.46
CA ASP A 13 0.12 5.24 38.67
C ASP A 13 1.00 5.94 39.72
N TYR A 14 2.06 6.66 39.30
CA TYR A 14 2.86 7.51 40.19
C TYR A 14 2.03 8.66 40.78
N LEU A 15 1.20 9.31 39.96
CA LEU A 15 0.25 10.32 40.42
C LEU A 15 -0.76 9.74 41.42
N ARG A 16 -1.29 8.55 41.15
CA ARG A 16 -2.23 7.87 42.04
C ARG A 16 -1.58 7.56 43.38
N GLU A 17 -0.35 7.05 43.38
CA GLU A 17 0.40 6.72 44.60
C GLU A 17 0.76 7.99 45.38
N SER A 18 1.25 9.03 44.70
CA SER A 18 1.58 10.32 45.31
C SER A 18 0.36 10.98 45.96
N LEU A 19 -0.79 10.97 45.28
CA LEU A 19 -2.04 11.52 45.80
C LEU A 19 -2.66 10.68 46.93
N THR A 20 -2.40 9.38 46.97
CA THR A 20 -2.89 8.48 48.04
C THR A 20 -2.05 8.60 49.31
N ASN A 21 -0.74 8.86 49.17
CA ASN A 21 0.21 8.88 50.28
C ASN A 21 0.51 10.29 50.82
N CYS A 22 0.07 11.36 50.14
CA CYS A 22 0.28 12.75 50.59
C CYS A 22 -0.73 13.19 51.66
N SER A 23 -0.23 13.95 52.64
CA SER A 23 -1.04 14.61 53.68
C SER A 23 -1.76 15.87 53.19
N ASP A 24 -1.26 16.52 52.13
CA ASP A 24 -1.94 17.62 51.42
C ASP A 24 -1.95 17.36 49.91
N PRO A 25 -3.12 17.00 49.33
CA PRO A 25 -3.23 16.70 47.90
C PRO A 25 -3.10 17.93 47.01
N LEU A 26 -3.39 19.14 47.48
CA LEU A 26 -3.30 20.35 46.64
C LEU A 26 -1.84 20.77 46.43
N ALA A 27 -1.04 20.76 47.49
CA ALA A 27 0.39 21.03 47.41
C ALA A 27 1.11 19.99 46.51
N ALA A 28 0.74 18.71 46.63
CA ALA A 28 1.30 17.65 45.80
C ALA A 28 1.01 17.82 44.30
N ILE A 29 -0.18 18.34 43.95
CA ILE A 29 -0.54 18.65 42.55
C ILE A 29 0.29 19.83 42.03
N GLU A 30 0.47 20.88 42.82
CA GLU A 30 1.24 22.07 42.42
C GLU A 30 2.72 21.73 42.24
N GLU A 31 3.29 20.92 43.12
CA GLU A 31 4.65 20.39 43.01
C GLU A 31 4.79 19.54 41.74
N PHE A 32 3.87 18.59 41.52
CA PHE A 32 3.87 17.74 40.33
C PHE A 32 3.77 18.56 39.03
N GLN A 33 2.92 19.58 38.98
CA GLN A 33 2.78 20.48 37.83
C GLN A 33 4.02 21.34 37.61
N THR A 34 4.70 21.75 38.68
CA THR A 34 5.91 22.57 38.60
C THR A 34 7.10 21.76 38.07
N GLU A 35 7.18 20.48 38.45
CA GLU A 35 8.23 19.56 38.02
C GLU A 35 8.02 19.03 36.60
N ASN A 36 6.78 18.66 36.24
CA ASN A 36 6.45 17.97 34.97
C ASN A 36 5.83 18.91 33.91
N GLY A 37 5.67 20.19 34.22
CA GLY A 37 5.19 21.20 33.29
C GLY A 37 6.24 21.63 32.27
N ILE A 38 5.85 22.48 31.31
CA ILE A 38 6.79 23.05 30.34
C ILE A 38 7.73 24.02 31.08
N LEU A 39 8.99 23.62 31.27
CA LEU A 39 10.03 24.37 31.99
C LEU A 39 10.60 25.54 31.17
N LEU A 40 9.74 26.43 30.68
CA LEU A 40 10.13 27.67 30.02
C LEU A 40 10.01 28.85 30.99
N PRO A 41 11.12 29.57 31.29
CA PRO A 41 11.10 30.71 32.21
C PRO A 41 10.12 31.83 31.79
N SER A 42 9.92 32.00 30.48
CA SER A 42 8.99 32.95 29.88
C SER A 42 7.52 32.53 29.95
N LEU A 43 7.25 31.22 30.12
CA LEU A 43 5.90 30.68 30.13
C LEU A 43 5.25 30.81 31.52
N ARG A 44 6.04 30.71 32.60
CA ARG A 44 5.52 30.86 33.99
C ARG A 44 4.74 32.16 34.21
N PRO A 45 5.22 33.34 33.76
CA PRO A 45 4.45 34.59 33.84
C PRO A 45 3.28 34.66 32.84
N ALA A 46 3.30 33.86 31.77
CA ALA A 46 2.30 33.89 30.70
C ALA A 46 1.06 33.02 31.02
N LEU A 47 1.22 31.92 31.76
CA LEU A 47 0.12 31.01 32.13
C LEU A 47 -1.05 31.71 32.86
N PRO A 48 -0.84 32.63 33.81
CA PRO A 48 -1.94 33.38 34.44
C PRO A 48 -2.74 34.24 33.47
N PHE A 49 -2.13 34.71 32.38
CA PHE A 49 -2.87 35.44 31.34
C PHE A 49 -3.81 34.50 30.59
N LEU A 50 -3.40 33.26 30.32
CA LEU A 50 -4.27 32.24 29.71
C LEU A 50 -5.47 31.93 30.62
N ASP A 51 -5.24 31.84 31.93
CA ASP A 51 -6.31 31.66 32.92
C ASP A 51 -7.31 32.84 32.90
N LEU A 52 -6.81 34.07 32.70
CA LEU A 52 -7.64 35.29 32.60
C LEU A 52 -8.49 35.32 31.32
N PHE A 53 -8.05 34.65 30.25
CA PHE A 53 -8.81 34.44 29.03
C PHE A 53 -9.70 33.17 29.07
N GLU A 54 -9.88 32.56 30.24
CA GLU A 54 -10.65 31.32 30.45
C GLU A 54 -10.15 30.12 29.61
N ILE A 55 -8.90 30.15 29.15
CA ILE A 55 -8.28 29.03 28.44
C ILE A 55 -7.81 28.03 29.47
N LYS A 56 -8.29 26.78 29.39
CA LYS A 56 -7.84 25.72 30.29
C LYS A 56 -6.39 25.38 29.98
N ARG A 57 -5.55 25.31 31.01
CA ARG A 57 -4.14 24.91 30.88
C ARG A 57 -3.97 23.55 30.18
N LEU A 58 -4.92 22.63 30.36
CA LEU A 58 -4.95 21.35 29.65
C LEU A 58 -5.00 21.54 28.12
N ASP A 59 -5.87 22.44 27.64
CA ASP A 59 -6.06 22.68 26.21
C ASP A 59 -4.81 23.31 25.60
N PHE A 60 -4.15 24.21 26.35
CA PHE A 60 -2.85 24.76 25.96
C PHE A 60 -1.77 23.66 25.85
N HIS A 61 -1.63 22.80 26.87
CA HIS A 61 -0.63 21.73 26.84
C HIS A 61 -0.90 20.69 25.74
N ASN A 62 -2.17 20.37 25.48
CA ASN A 62 -2.55 19.50 24.36
C ASN A 62 -2.17 20.14 23.01
N SER A 63 -2.46 21.42 22.83
CA SER A 63 -2.10 22.15 21.60
C SER A 63 -0.59 22.19 21.38
N VAL A 64 0.21 22.47 22.42
CA VAL A 64 1.67 22.42 22.33
C VAL A 64 2.17 21.02 22.00
N LEU A 65 1.58 19.99 22.62
CA LEU A 65 1.95 18.60 22.35
C LEU A 65 1.64 18.20 20.90
N GLU A 66 0.48 18.60 20.38
CA GLU A 66 0.10 18.38 18.98
C GLU A 66 1.08 19.06 18.03
N GLU A 67 1.39 20.34 18.26
CA GLU A 67 2.33 21.10 17.42
C GLU A 67 3.76 20.52 17.48
N LEU A 68 4.21 20.07 18.64
CA LEU A 68 5.51 19.39 18.79
C LEU A 68 5.52 18.03 18.10
N SER A 69 4.43 17.26 18.21
CA SER A 69 4.28 15.97 17.55
C SER A 69 4.34 16.15 16.03
N GLU A 70 3.60 17.12 15.49
CA GLU A 70 3.62 17.45 14.06
C GLU A 70 5.02 17.89 13.60
N ASN A 71 5.64 18.85 14.29
CA ASN A 71 6.99 19.30 13.99
C ASN A 71 8.02 18.16 14.01
N LEU A 72 7.89 17.24 14.96
CA LEU A 72 8.78 16.10 15.07
C LEU A 72 8.53 15.07 13.95
N THR A 73 7.27 14.82 13.58
CA THR A 73 6.95 13.97 12.42
C THR A 73 7.48 14.55 11.10
N ASN A 74 7.38 15.87 10.92
CA ASN A 74 7.93 16.57 9.76
C ASN A 74 9.46 16.46 9.72
N ARG A 75 10.12 16.65 10.87
CA ARG A 75 11.57 16.51 10.97
C ARG A 75 12.04 15.08 10.73
N ILE A 76 11.26 14.07 11.13
CA ILE A 76 11.53 12.67 10.79
C ILE A 76 11.44 12.45 9.27
N ALA A 77 10.43 13.00 8.61
CA ALA A 77 10.29 12.90 7.15
C ALA A 77 11.44 13.61 6.41
N GLU A 78 11.88 14.77 6.89
CA GLU A 78 13.07 15.47 6.38
C GLU A 78 14.35 14.65 6.59
N LEU A 79 14.53 14.03 7.77
CA LEU A 79 15.67 13.16 8.04
C LEU A 79 15.67 11.93 7.14
N ALA A 80 14.51 11.34 6.87
CA ALA A 80 14.35 10.20 5.99
C ALA A 80 14.72 10.52 4.53
N THR A 81 14.46 11.75 4.07
CA THR A 81 14.79 12.22 2.72
C THR A 81 16.22 12.73 2.59
N SER A 82 16.86 13.16 3.68
CA SER A 82 18.24 13.65 3.69
C SER A 82 19.27 12.59 3.24
N GLU A 83 20.33 13.00 2.53
CA GLU A 83 21.41 12.11 2.04
C GLU A 83 22.42 11.66 3.12
N GLN A 84 22.09 11.82 4.40
CA GLN A 84 23.01 11.49 5.49
C GLN A 84 23.20 9.96 5.61
N LYS A 85 24.45 9.50 5.52
CA LYS A 85 24.80 8.07 5.63
C LYS A 85 24.33 7.41 6.94
N ASN A 86 24.23 8.17 8.03
CA ASN A 86 23.86 7.66 9.35
C ASN A 86 22.34 7.74 9.63
N ARG A 87 21.51 8.23 8.71
CA ARG A 87 20.08 8.50 8.97
C ARG A 87 19.31 7.30 9.54
N PHE A 88 19.55 6.11 9.00
CA PHE A 88 18.85 4.89 9.46
C PHE A 88 19.29 4.47 10.85
N THR A 89 20.59 4.59 11.17
CA THR A 89 21.08 4.31 12.54
C THR A 89 20.50 5.30 13.56
N THR A 90 20.32 6.57 13.18
CA THR A 90 19.66 7.56 14.04
C THR A 90 18.19 7.21 14.23
N LEU A 91 17.47 6.85 13.15
CA LEU A 91 16.06 6.44 13.21
C LEU A 91 15.86 5.16 14.03
N GLU A 92 16.76 4.18 13.93
CA GLU A 92 16.75 2.97 14.75
C GLU A 92 16.94 3.31 16.23
N SER A 93 17.91 4.18 16.56
CA SER A 93 18.12 4.62 17.95
C SER A 93 16.94 5.42 18.51
N LEU A 94 16.24 6.17 17.66
CA LEU A 94 15.02 6.87 18.04
C LEU A 94 13.85 5.89 18.23
N LEU A 95 13.74 4.89 17.37
CA LEU A 95 12.74 3.83 17.51
C LEU A 95 12.92 3.10 18.85
N GLU A 96 14.14 2.71 19.19
CA GLU A 96 14.41 1.99 20.45
C GLU A 96 13.94 2.79 21.68
N LYS A 97 14.14 4.11 21.68
CA LYS A 97 13.70 5.00 22.75
C LYS A 97 12.20 5.28 22.74
N CYS A 98 11.59 5.44 21.57
CA CYS A 98 10.19 5.85 21.45
C CYS A 98 9.20 4.68 21.46
N PHE A 99 9.64 3.46 21.13
CA PHE A 99 8.77 2.29 21.02
C PHE A 99 8.01 1.92 22.32
N PRO A 100 8.58 2.04 23.53
CA PRO A 100 7.83 1.81 24.77
C PRO A 100 6.54 2.66 24.86
N VAL A 101 6.57 3.86 24.28
CA VAL A 101 5.49 4.86 24.34
C VAL A 101 4.42 4.65 23.26
N ILE A 102 4.51 3.60 22.43
CA ILE A 102 3.57 3.33 21.34
C ILE A 102 2.11 3.19 21.81
N ARG A 103 1.90 2.82 23.08
CA ARG A 103 0.58 2.72 23.70
C ARG A 103 -0.06 4.08 24.04
N VAL A 104 0.73 5.15 24.09
CA VAL A 104 0.23 6.52 24.31
C VAL A 104 -0.28 7.07 22.98
N LYS A 105 -1.60 7.25 22.87
CA LYS A 105 -2.27 7.69 21.64
C LYS A 105 -1.67 8.97 21.04
N ASN A 106 -1.30 9.94 21.88
CA ASN A 106 -0.80 11.24 21.40
C ASN A 106 0.62 11.17 20.82
N LEU A 107 1.43 10.18 21.23
CA LEU A 107 2.82 10.00 20.76
C LEU A 107 2.94 8.87 19.72
N ARG A 108 1.89 8.09 19.54
CA ARG A 108 1.81 7.04 18.52
C ARG A 108 2.11 7.54 17.10
N PRO A 109 1.62 8.70 16.62
CA PRO A 109 1.94 9.21 15.28
C PRO A 109 3.43 9.35 15.01
N VAL A 110 4.21 9.75 16.03
CA VAL A 110 5.67 9.86 15.95
C VAL A 110 6.29 8.48 15.71
N VAL A 111 5.93 7.48 16.52
CA VAL A 111 6.47 6.11 16.41
C VAL A 111 6.10 5.51 15.04
N MET A 112 4.86 5.71 14.60
CA MET A 112 4.38 5.23 13.30
C MET A 112 5.12 5.91 12.13
N SER A 113 5.43 7.20 12.25
CA SER A 113 6.24 7.92 11.26
C SER A 113 7.66 7.34 11.17
N ILE A 114 8.31 7.07 12.30
CA ILE A 114 9.64 6.41 12.32
C ILE A 114 9.57 5.05 11.63
N LEU A 115 8.60 4.21 12.00
CA LEU A 115 8.41 2.87 11.43
C LEU A 115 8.19 2.93 9.91
N LYS A 116 7.41 3.89 9.42
CA LYS A 116 7.14 4.08 7.99
C LYS A 116 8.42 4.29 7.17
N HIS A 117 9.40 5.02 7.72
CA HIS A 117 10.61 5.41 7.00
C HIS A 117 11.78 4.41 7.16
N LEU A 118 11.62 3.38 8.01
CA LEU A 118 12.65 2.36 8.20
C LEU A 118 12.58 1.28 7.11
N PRO A 119 13.68 1.03 6.37
CA PRO A 119 13.69 0.03 5.30
C PRO A 119 13.58 -1.40 5.81
N LYS A 120 14.10 -1.66 7.02
CA LYS A 120 14.02 -2.94 7.71
C LYS A 120 13.76 -2.68 9.20
N ILE A 121 12.68 -3.24 9.71
CA ILE A 121 12.30 -3.17 11.12
C ILE A 121 12.68 -4.50 11.78
N ASP A 122 13.16 -4.47 13.02
CA ASP A 122 13.42 -5.69 13.79
C ASP A 122 12.09 -6.43 14.06
N ASP A 123 12.10 -7.74 13.83
CA ASP A 123 10.95 -8.64 13.99
C ASP A 123 10.30 -8.50 15.38
N LYS A 124 11.08 -8.20 16.43
CA LYS A 124 10.57 -7.96 17.79
C LYS A 124 9.49 -6.87 17.84
N TYR A 125 9.64 -5.82 17.04
CA TYR A 125 8.68 -4.72 16.99
C TYR A 125 7.47 -5.09 16.13
N LEU A 126 7.70 -5.81 15.03
CA LEU A 126 6.64 -6.28 14.14
C LEU A 126 5.69 -7.26 14.85
N THR A 127 6.21 -8.18 15.66
CA THR A 127 5.39 -9.10 16.47
C THR A 127 4.47 -8.33 17.42
N LYS A 128 5.01 -7.32 18.12
CA LYS A 128 4.22 -6.49 19.05
C LYS A 128 3.13 -5.66 18.34
N ILE A 129 3.39 -5.19 17.12
CA ILE A 129 2.39 -4.48 16.31
C ILE A 129 1.31 -5.46 15.83
N LEU A 130 1.67 -6.69 15.48
CA LEU A 130 0.74 -7.72 15.02
C LEU A 130 -0.18 -8.22 16.14
N GLU A 131 0.32 -8.31 17.37
CA GLU A 131 -0.47 -8.70 18.55
C GLU A 131 -1.57 -7.68 18.90
N ASP A 132 -1.39 -6.40 18.56
CA ASP A 132 -2.32 -5.31 18.86
C ASP A 132 -3.08 -4.86 17.62
N LYS A 133 -4.39 -5.14 17.59
CA LYS A 133 -5.28 -4.82 16.46
C LYS A 133 -5.36 -3.31 16.18
N GLU A 134 -5.31 -2.45 17.20
CA GLU A 134 -5.35 -1.00 17.00
C GLU A 134 -4.07 -0.54 16.30
N LEU A 135 -2.91 -0.97 16.80
CA LEU A 135 -1.60 -0.62 16.24
C LEU A 135 -1.45 -1.13 14.80
N TYR A 136 -1.89 -2.35 14.53
CA TYR A 136 -1.88 -2.89 13.18
C TYR A 136 -2.78 -2.08 12.25
N SER A 137 -3.98 -1.67 12.69
CA SER A 137 -4.90 -0.92 11.82
C SER A 137 -4.33 0.45 11.40
N GLU A 138 -3.68 1.16 12.33
CA GLU A 138 -3.10 2.49 12.13
C GLU A 138 -1.71 2.45 11.45
N ALA A 139 -1.06 1.29 11.40
CA ALA A 139 0.23 1.14 10.75
C ALA A 139 0.14 1.46 9.25
N ALA A 140 1.16 2.18 8.76
CA ALA A 140 1.33 2.50 7.36
C ALA A 140 1.53 1.24 6.50
N VAL A 141 1.19 1.31 5.21
CA VAL A 141 1.29 0.17 4.30
C VAL A 141 2.73 -0.34 4.20
N GLU A 142 3.73 0.54 4.28
CA GLU A 142 5.14 0.17 4.26
C GLU A 142 5.55 -0.74 5.42
N VAL A 143 4.98 -0.51 6.61
CA VAL A 143 5.19 -1.35 7.80
C VAL A 143 4.47 -2.69 7.61
N LYS A 144 3.20 -2.64 7.17
CA LYS A 144 2.40 -3.83 6.89
C LYS A 144 3.04 -4.72 5.82
N ARG A 145 3.66 -4.14 4.79
CA ARG A 145 4.43 -4.87 3.76
C ARG A 145 5.55 -5.72 4.37
N GLN A 146 6.23 -5.26 5.42
CA GLN A 146 7.27 -6.05 6.08
C GLN A 146 6.66 -7.24 6.83
N ILE A 147 5.51 -7.05 7.47
CA ILE A 147 4.76 -8.11 8.15
C ILE A 147 4.24 -9.16 7.14
N TRP A 148 3.69 -8.71 6.02
CA TRP A 148 3.09 -9.57 4.99
C TRP A 148 4.12 -10.45 4.26
N GLN A 149 5.36 -9.99 4.12
CA GLN A 149 6.42 -10.75 3.46
C GLN A 149 6.69 -12.10 4.12
N GLU A 150 6.56 -12.16 5.44
CA GLU A 150 6.81 -13.36 6.24
C GLU A 150 5.51 -14.11 6.58
N ASN A 151 4.34 -13.49 6.39
CA ASN A 151 3.03 -14.06 6.70
C ASN A 151 2.08 -14.09 5.49
N GLN A 152 2.20 -15.13 4.66
CA GLN A 152 1.37 -15.29 3.45
C GLN A 152 -0.13 -15.38 3.75
N ALA A 153 -0.53 -16.06 4.83
CA ALA A 153 -1.95 -16.21 5.19
C ALA A 153 -2.60 -14.85 5.49
N LEU A 154 -1.94 -14.03 6.33
CA LEU A 154 -2.40 -12.69 6.68
C LEU A 154 -2.52 -11.79 5.44
N PHE A 155 -1.53 -11.83 4.55
CA PHE A 155 -1.59 -11.07 3.30
C PHE A 155 -2.74 -11.55 2.40
N GLY A 156 -2.99 -12.86 2.35
CA GLY A 156 -4.13 -13.44 1.65
C GLY A 156 -5.47 -12.92 2.19
N ASP A 157 -5.62 -12.81 3.51
CA ASP A 157 -6.83 -12.30 4.15
C ASP A 157 -7.10 -10.82 3.84
N GLU A 158 -6.05 -10.00 3.70
CA GLU A 158 -6.17 -8.58 3.32
C GLU A 158 -6.48 -8.40 1.82
N VAL A 159 -5.90 -9.23 0.96
CA VAL A 159 -6.05 -9.14 -0.50
C VAL A 159 -7.35 -9.78 -0.99
N SER A 160 -7.79 -10.88 -0.37
CA SER A 160 -8.96 -11.66 -0.81
C SER A 160 -10.27 -10.84 -0.94
N PRO A 161 -10.61 -9.93 0.00
CA PRO A 161 -11.76 -9.03 -0.15
C PRO A 161 -11.65 -8.12 -1.37
N LEU A 162 -10.45 -7.59 -1.66
CA LEU A 162 -10.20 -6.74 -2.82
C LEU A 162 -10.39 -7.52 -4.12
N LEU A 163 -9.85 -8.74 -4.18
CA LEU A 163 -10.02 -9.62 -5.34
C LEU A 163 -11.49 -9.95 -5.58
N SER A 164 -12.23 -10.27 -4.51
CA SER A 164 -13.65 -10.61 -4.60
C SER A 164 -14.49 -9.41 -5.05
N GLN A 165 -14.19 -8.22 -4.50
CA GLN A 165 -14.86 -6.97 -4.90
C GLN A 165 -14.58 -6.63 -6.36
N TYR A 166 -13.33 -6.79 -6.82
CA TYR A 166 -12.96 -6.52 -8.22
C TYR A 166 -13.76 -7.36 -9.20
N ILE A 167 -13.91 -8.66 -8.92
CA ILE A 167 -14.72 -9.56 -9.76
C ILE A 167 -16.17 -9.12 -9.77
N LYS A 168 -16.74 -8.82 -8.60
CA LYS A 168 -18.11 -8.34 -8.48
C LYS A 168 -18.34 -7.05 -9.28
N ASP A 169 -17.39 -6.12 -9.24
CA ASP A 169 -17.50 -4.85 -9.98
C ASP A 169 -17.42 -5.06 -11.49
N LYS A 170 -16.54 -5.96 -11.96
CA LYS A 170 -16.41 -6.30 -13.39
C LYS A 170 -17.65 -7.04 -13.91
N GLU A 171 -18.18 -7.99 -13.16
CA GLU A 171 -19.43 -8.69 -13.49
C GLU A 171 -20.61 -7.72 -13.51
N SER A 172 -20.70 -6.84 -12.51
CA SER A 172 -21.74 -5.80 -12.46
C SER A 172 -21.66 -4.87 -13.67
N SER A 173 -20.44 -4.48 -14.06
CA SER A 173 -20.21 -3.68 -15.28
C SER A 173 -20.54 -4.44 -16.57
N LEU A 174 -20.46 -5.77 -16.59
CA LEU A 174 -20.77 -6.60 -17.75
C LEU A 174 -22.28 -6.83 -17.91
N PHE A 175 -23.00 -7.02 -16.80
CA PHE A 175 -24.41 -7.39 -16.78
C PHE A 175 -25.38 -6.20 -16.58
N ASN A 176 -24.90 -5.00 -16.26
CA ASN A 176 -25.78 -3.84 -16.09
C ASN A 176 -26.47 -3.44 -17.42
N HIS A 177 -27.79 -3.64 -17.46
CA HIS A 177 -28.62 -3.40 -18.65
C HIS A 177 -28.98 -1.93 -18.89
N GLU A 178 -28.75 -1.02 -17.93
CA GLU A 178 -28.99 0.42 -18.12
C GLU A 178 -28.04 1.06 -19.15
N HIS A 179 -26.93 0.37 -19.47
CA HIS A 179 -25.92 0.80 -20.45
C HIS A 179 -25.69 -0.27 -21.55
N SER A 180 -26.74 -1.02 -21.91
CA SER A 180 -26.65 -2.26 -22.72
C SER A 180 -25.98 -2.15 -24.10
N THR A 181 -25.79 -0.95 -24.66
CA THR A 181 -25.08 -0.75 -25.94
C THR A 181 -23.83 0.11 -25.84
N LEU A 182 -23.39 0.45 -24.62
CA LEU A 182 -22.17 1.18 -24.34
C LEU A 182 -21.58 0.71 -22.95
N THR A 183 -20.49 -0.04 -22.76
CA THR A 183 -19.35 -0.21 -23.65
C THR A 183 -18.20 -0.95 -22.90
N PHE A 184 -18.42 -2.18 -22.41
CA PHE A 184 -17.44 -2.91 -21.56
C PHE A 184 -16.00 -2.92 -22.09
N PHE A 185 -15.82 -3.04 -23.41
CA PHE A 185 -14.53 -3.05 -24.12
C PHE A 185 -14.00 -1.68 -24.53
N LEU A 186 -14.70 -0.59 -24.22
CA LEU A 186 -14.34 0.75 -24.66
C LEU A 186 -13.34 1.47 -23.76
N PRO A 187 -13.37 1.31 -22.42
CA PRO A 187 -12.38 1.91 -21.54
C PRO A 187 -10.96 1.59 -22.00
N SER A 188 -10.17 2.64 -22.18
CA SER A 188 -8.77 2.50 -22.53
C SER A 188 -8.04 1.76 -21.41
N PRO A 189 -6.97 1.00 -21.71
CA PRO A 189 -6.27 0.25 -20.68
C PRO A 189 -5.77 1.10 -19.51
N ARG A 190 -5.44 2.37 -19.76
CA ARG A 190 -5.03 3.33 -18.71
C ARG A 190 -6.14 3.65 -17.73
N ILE A 191 -7.37 3.87 -18.22
CA ILE A 191 -8.52 4.13 -17.35
C ILE A 191 -8.85 2.89 -16.51
N ARG A 192 -8.77 1.70 -17.11
CA ARG A 192 -9.16 0.47 -16.39
C ARG A 192 -8.29 0.19 -15.17
N ARG A 193 -6.98 0.42 -15.27
CA ARG A 193 -6.06 0.21 -14.15
C ARG A 193 -6.05 1.33 -13.12
N GLN A 194 -6.77 2.44 -13.34
CA GLN A 194 -6.95 3.52 -12.36
C GLN A 194 -8.06 3.25 -11.33
N THR A 195 -8.74 2.11 -11.41
CA THR A 195 -9.73 1.74 -10.38
C THR A 195 -9.08 1.63 -9.00
N ASP A 196 -9.82 2.04 -7.97
CA ASP A 196 -9.37 2.05 -6.58
C ASP A 196 -8.77 0.72 -6.13
N ILE A 197 -9.36 -0.40 -6.56
CA ILE A 197 -8.88 -1.74 -6.18
C ILE A 197 -7.49 -2.03 -6.77
N VAL A 198 -7.28 -1.73 -8.06
CA VAL A 198 -5.99 -1.96 -8.71
C VAL A 198 -4.91 -1.06 -8.11
N GLN A 199 -5.25 0.21 -7.87
CA GLN A 199 -4.31 1.15 -7.23
C GLN A 199 -3.98 0.74 -5.80
N LYS A 200 -4.97 0.30 -5.01
CA LYS A 200 -4.76 -0.21 -3.66
C LYS A 200 -3.92 -1.49 -3.65
N LEU A 201 -4.11 -2.40 -4.60
CA LEU A 201 -3.26 -3.59 -4.73
C LEU A 201 -1.82 -3.23 -5.13
N ALA A 202 -1.65 -2.30 -6.07
CA ALA A 202 -0.33 -1.78 -6.45
C ALA A 202 0.37 -1.12 -5.25
N GLU A 203 -0.37 -0.35 -4.45
CA GLU A 203 0.12 0.22 -3.19
C GLU A 203 0.44 -0.88 -2.18
N MET A 204 -0.39 -1.89 -1.98
CA MET A 204 -0.09 -2.98 -1.04
C MET A 204 1.19 -3.74 -1.42
N VAL A 205 1.44 -3.96 -2.72
CA VAL A 205 2.66 -4.63 -3.21
C VAL A 205 3.88 -3.71 -3.14
N GLY A 206 3.73 -2.45 -3.59
CA GLY A 206 4.83 -1.50 -3.72
C GLY A 206 5.97 -2.05 -4.57
N ARG A 207 7.22 -1.96 -4.05
CA ARG A 207 8.42 -2.46 -4.73
C ARG A 207 8.79 -3.91 -4.35
N ASN A 208 7.94 -4.59 -3.58
CA ASN A 208 8.29 -5.89 -3.03
C ASN A 208 7.94 -7.03 -4.00
N VAL A 209 8.97 -7.66 -4.57
CA VAL A 209 8.81 -8.76 -5.54
C VAL A 209 8.12 -9.98 -4.91
N LYS A 210 8.39 -10.32 -3.64
CA LYS A 210 7.74 -11.47 -2.98
C LYS A 210 6.23 -11.26 -2.86
N LEU A 211 5.79 -10.08 -2.44
CA LEU A 211 4.35 -9.76 -2.34
C LEU A 211 3.68 -9.77 -3.72
N TYR A 212 4.37 -9.27 -4.75
CA TYR A 212 3.89 -9.36 -6.12
C TYR A 212 3.69 -10.81 -6.55
N ASP A 213 4.68 -11.67 -6.33
CA ASP A 213 4.61 -13.10 -6.65
C ASP A 213 3.48 -13.82 -5.90
N MET A 214 3.24 -13.46 -4.63
CA MET A 214 2.11 -13.97 -3.85
C MET A 214 0.77 -13.59 -4.49
N VAL A 215 0.60 -12.32 -4.89
CA VAL A 215 -0.62 -11.89 -5.60
C VAL A 215 -0.78 -12.68 -6.90
N LEU A 216 0.27 -12.83 -7.69
CA LEU A 216 0.23 -13.63 -8.92
C LEU A 216 -0.16 -15.09 -8.64
N GLN A 217 0.36 -15.70 -7.58
CA GLN A 217 0.00 -17.05 -7.16
C GLN A 217 -1.48 -17.14 -6.78
N PHE A 218 -2.02 -16.16 -6.05
CA PHE A 218 -3.44 -16.10 -5.73
C PHE A 218 -4.29 -15.98 -7.00
N LEU A 219 -3.93 -15.08 -7.93
CA LEU A 219 -4.66 -14.91 -9.20
C LEU A 219 -4.65 -16.19 -10.04
N ARG A 220 -3.51 -16.88 -10.16
CA ARG A 220 -3.40 -18.18 -10.85
C ARG A 220 -4.31 -19.22 -10.20
N THR A 221 -4.24 -19.35 -8.88
CA THR A 221 -5.02 -20.34 -8.12
C THR A 221 -6.52 -20.09 -8.25
N LEU A 222 -6.93 -18.82 -8.11
CA LEU A 222 -8.33 -18.42 -8.26
C LEU A 222 -8.82 -18.65 -9.68
N PHE A 223 -8.05 -18.26 -10.70
CA PHE A 223 -8.40 -18.50 -12.10
C PHE A 223 -8.55 -19.99 -12.41
N LEU A 224 -7.63 -20.83 -11.97
CA LEU A 224 -7.72 -22.28 -12.21
C LEU A 224 -8.92 -22.91 -11.52
N ARG A 225 -9.27 -22.43 -10.31
CA ARG A 225 -10.39 -22.95 -9.53
C ARG A 225 -11.75 -22.48 -10.04
N THR A 226 -11.90 -21.20 -10.37
CA THR A 226 -13.20 -20.60 -10.72
C THR A 226 -13.43 -20.47 -12.21
N ARG A 227 -12.35 -20.53 -13.01
CA ARG A 227 -12.35 -20.24 -14.45
C ARG A 227 -12.81 -18.82 -14.81
N ASN A 228 -12.81 -17.90 -13.84
CA ASN A 228 -13.18 -16.51 -14.08
C ASN A 228 -12.04 -15.74 -14.75
N ALA A 229 -12.22 -15.36 -16.01
CA ALA A 229 -11.21 -14.67 -16.82
C ALA A 229 -10.90 -13.24 -16.31
N HIS A 230 -11.72 -12.64 -15.44
CA HIS A 230 -11.41 -11.32 -14.88
C HIS A 230 -10.18 -11.34 -13.96
N TYR A 231 -9.77 -12.48 -13.41
CA TYR A 231 -8.47 -12.60 -12.73
C TYR A 231 -7.28 -12.42 -13.69
N CYS A 232 -7.45 -12.80 -14.95
CA CYS A 232 -6.47 -12.54 -16.01
C CYS A 232 -6.38 -11.06 -16.34
N THR A 233 -7.53 -10.38 -16.43
CA THR A 233 -7.59 -8.91 -16.57
C THR A 233 -6.86 -8.23 -15.42
N LEU A 234 -7.14 -8.64 -14.17
CA LEU A 234 -6.51 -8.06 -12.99
C LEU A 234 -4.98 -8.26 -12.99
N ARG A 235 -4.50 -9.43 -13.42
CA ARG A 235 -3.06 -9.67 -13.60
C ARG A 235 -2.43 -8.63 -14.53
N ALA A 236 -3.03 -8.44 -15.71
CA ALA A 236 -2.52 -7.50 -16.70
C ALA A 236 -2.59 -6.05 -16.20
N GLU A 237 -3.73 -5.65 -15.60
CA GLU A 237 -3.94 -4.31 -15.06
C GLU A 237 -2.98 -3.99 -13.92
N LEU A 238 -2.72 -4.92 -13.00
CA LEU A 238 -1.77 -4.75 -11.91
C LEU A 238 -0.33 -4.55 -12.42
N LEU A 239 0.12 -5.41 -13.35
CA LEU A 239 1.46 -5.29 -13.93
C LEU A 239 1.65 -3.95 -14.66
N MET A 240 0.64 -3.52 -15.42
CA MET A 240 0.69 -2.23 -16.11
C MET A 240 0.51 -1.03 -15.16
N ALA A 241 -0.17 -1.19 -14.03
CA ALA A 241 -0.24 -0.16 -12.99
C ALA A 241 1.13 0.06 -12.33
N LEU A 242 1.85 -1.02 -12.00
CA LEU A 242 3.21 -0.94 -11.46
C LEU A 242 4.21 -0.36 -12.48
N HIS A 243 4.01 -0.68 -13.77
CA HIS A 243 4.78 -0.05 -14.86
C HIS A 243 4.54 1.46 -14.94
N ASP A 244 3.29 1.91 -14.87
CA ASP A 244 2.95 3.33 -14.89
C ASP A 244 3.52 4.09 -13.67
N GLN A 245 3.76 3.40 -12.55
CA GLN A 245 4.42 3.92 -11.35
C GLN A 245 5.95 3.80 -11.39
N GLU A 246 6.54 3.34 -12.51
CA GLU A 246 7.98 3.17 -12.72
C GLU A 246 8.67 2.21 -11.73
N ILE A 247 7.95 1.19 -11.26
CA ILE A 247 8.48 0.17 -10.32
C ILE A 247 9.29 -0.87 -11.10
N ASN A 248 10.53 -0.51 -11.42
CA ASN A 248 11.44 -1.32 -12.22
C ASN A 248 11.87 -2.62 -11.52
N GLU A 249 11.87 -2.66 -10.18
CA GLU A 249 12.20 -3.86 -9.41
C GLU A 249 11.27 -5.04 -9.72
N ILE A 250 10.02 -4.77 -10.09
CA ILE A 250 9.04 -5.78 -10.50
C ILE A 250 9.00 -5.93 -12.02
N CYS A 251 8.92 -4.82 -12.77
CA CYS A 251 8.78 -4.88 -14.22
C CYS A 251 9.99 -5.52 -14.93
N SER A 252 11.19 -5.39 -14.37
CA SER A 252 12.39 -6.00 -14.96
C SER A 252 12.49 -7.51 -14.77
N VAL A 253 11.81 -8.06 -13.75
CA VAL A 253 11.84 -9.49 -13.42
C VAL A 253 10.61 -10.24 -13.93
N ASP A 254 9.47 -9.57 -14.13
CA ASP A 254 8.29 -10.22 -14.69
C ASP A 254 8.51 -10.60 -16.17
N PRO A 255 8.48 -11.89 -16.52
CA PRO A 255 8.77 -12.36 -17.87
C PRO A 255 7.69 -11.99 -18.90
N CYS A 256 6.49 -11.65 -18.45
CA CYS A 256 5.38 -11.24 -19.28
C CYS A 256 5.34 -9.72 -19.52
N HIS A 257 6.14 -8.90 -18.84
CA HIS A 257 6.05 -7.44 -18.90
C HIS A 257 6.00 -6.87 -20.31
N LYS A 258 6.99 -7.20 -21.15
CA LYS A 258 7.05 -6.72 -22.54
C LYS A 258 5.88 -7.24 -23.40
N PHE A 259 5.47 -8.49 -23.16
CA PHE A 259 4.35 -9.09 -23.86
C PHE A 259 3.04 -8.39 -23.50
N THR A 260 2.76 -8.22 -22.21
CA THR A 260 1.60 -7.49 -21.70
C THR A 260 1.58 -6.06 -22.22
N TRP A 261 2.73 -5.37 -22.25
CA TRP A 261 2.82 -4.02 -22.81
C TRP A 261 2.49 -3.96 -24.31
N CYS A 262 2.95 -4.94 -25.09
CA CYS A 262 2.59 -5.07 -26.50
C CYS A 262 1.09 -5.33 -26.69
N VAL A 263 0.50 -6.23 -25.89
CA VAL A 263 -0.93 -6.51 -25.89
C VAL A 263 -1.74 -5.27 -25.49
N ASP A 264 -1.30 -4.52 -24.48
CA ASP A 264 -1.94 -3.27 -24.02
C ASP A 264 -2.01 -2.23 -25.14
N ALA A 265 -0.92 -2.11 -25.92
CA ALA A 265 -0.89 -1.26 -27.10
C ALA A 265 -1.92 -1.70 -28.16
N CYS A 266 -2.02 -3.00 -28.44
CA CYS A 266 -3.01 -3.53 -29.37
C CYS A 266 -4.45 -3.29 -28.89
N ILE A 267 -4.72 -3.45 -27.59
CA ILE A 267 -6.05 -3.20 -27.01
C ILE A 267 -6.42 -1.72 -27.15
N ARG A 268 -5.48 -0.82 -26.86
CA ARG A 268 -5.67 0.63 -27.03
C ARG A 268 -6.00 0.98 -28.49
N ASP A 269 -5.27 0.40 -29.43
CA ASP A 269 -5.41 0.69 -30.86
C ASP A 269 -6.58 -0.11 -31.50
N LYS A 270 -7.19 -1.04 -30.75
CA LYS A 270 -8.30 -1.92 -31.17
C LYS A 270 -8.02 -2.68 -32.48
N TYR A 271 -6.75 -2.96 -32.72
CA TYR A 271 -6.26 -3.62 -33.91
C TYR A 271 -4.85 -4.19 -33.69
N ILE A 272 -4.59 -5.34 -34.28
CA ILE A 272 -3.28 -5.98 -34.33
C ILE A 272 -2.78 -5.92 -35.77
N ASP A 273 -1.79 -5.07 -36.01
CA ASP A 273 -1.14 -4.98 -37.32
C ASP A 273 -0.10 -6.10 -37.53
N SER A 274 0.44 -6.20 -38.74
CA SER A 274 1.43 -7.23 -39.09
C SER A 274 2.77 -7.08 -38.36
N LYS A 275 3.07 -5.90 -37.81
CA LYS A 275 4.30 -5.68 -37.03
C LYS A 275 4.12 -6.22 -35.62
N ARG A 276 3.02 -5.83 -34.95
CA ARG A 276 2.63 -6.29 -33.62
C ARG A 276 2.34 -7.78 -33.60
N SER A 277 1.69 -8.32 -34.63
CA SER A 277 1.48 -9.76 -34.75
C SER A 277 2.81 -10.54 -34.77
N ARG A 278 3.81 -10.09 -35.53
CA ARG A 278 5.15 -10.70 -35.54
C ARG A 278 5.90 -10.51 -34.22
N GLU A 279 5.72 -9.38 -33.55
CA GLU A 279 6.30 -9.12 -32.22
C GLU A 279 5.72 -10.07 -31.17
N LEU A 280 4.39 -10.20 -31.13
CA LEU A 280 3.68 -11.16 -30.26
C LEU A 280 4.10 -12.60 -30.54
N GLN A 281 4.20 -12.97 -31.81
CA GLN A 281 4.71 -14.29 -32.20
C GLN A 281 6.16 -14.49 -31.73
N GLY A 282 7.03 -13.49 -31.91
CA GLY A 282 8.42 -13.56 -31.47
C GLY A 282 8.58 -13.78 -29.96
N PHE A 283 7.67 -13.24 -29.14
CA PHE A 283 7.64 -13.54 -27.70
C PHE A 283 7.29 -15.00 -27.41
N LEU A 284 6.35 -15.59 -28.15
CA LEU A 284 5.94 -16.99 -27.98
C LEU A 284 7.01 -17.96 -28.49
N ASP A 285 7.58 -17.69 -29.67
CA ASP A 285 8.65 -18.49 -30.27
C ASP A 285 9.97 -18.39 -29.48
N GLY A 286 10.17 -17.29 -28.74
CA GLY A 286 11.35 -17.03 -27.92
C GLY A 286 11.40 -17.81 -26.59
N ILE A 287 10.35 -18.55 -26.22
CA ILE A 287 10.28 -19.30 -24.96
C ILE A 287 11.23 -20.51 -25.04
N LYS A 288 12.24 -20.52 -24.17
CA LYS A 288 13.25 -21.59 -24.12
C LYS A 288 12.71 -22.81 -23.37
N LYS A 289 13.21 -24.00 -23.76
CA LYS A 289 13.02 -25.24 -22.98
C LYS A 289 13.48 -25.02 -21.53
N GLY A 290 12.63 -25.36 -20.56
CA GLY A 290 12.85 -25.11 -19.14
C GLY A 290 12.24 -23.80 -18.59
N GLN A 291 11.70 -22.93 -19.45
CA GLN A 291 10.94 -21.72 -19.06
C GLN A 291 9.44 -21.84 -19.35
N GLU A 292 8.94 -23.08 -19.41
CA GLU A 292 7.56 -23.38 -19.80
C GLU A 292 6.51 -22.80 -18.84
N PHE A 293 6.89 -22.54 -17.59
CA PHE A 293 6.02 -21.85 -16.62
C PHE A 293 5.56 -20.46 -17.13
N VAL A 294 6.40 -19.78 -17.93
CA VAL A 294 6.06 -18.48 -18.55
C VAL A 294 4.87 -18.62 -19.50
N LEU A 295 4.71 -19.76 -20.16
CA LEU A 295 3.60 -20.00 -21.07
C LEU A 295 2.25 -19.90 -20.34
N GLY A 296 2.18 -20.38 -19.09
CA GLY A 296 0.97 -20.27 -18.27
C GLY A 296 0.59 -18.81 -18.00
N ASP A 297 1.57 -17.97 -17.72
CA ASP A 297 1.36 -16.55 -17.47
C ASP A 297 0.99 -15.78 -18.74
N LEU A 298 1.67 -16.03 -19.86
CA LEU A 298 1.32 -15.46 -21.16
C LEU A 298 -0.08 -15.88 -21.59
N SER A 299 -0.45 -17.14 -21.32
CA SER A 299 -1.80 -17.65 -21.57
C SER A 299 -2.83 -16.91 -20.73
N MET A 300 -2.55 -16.61 -19.46
CA MET A 300 -3.44 -15.76 -18.67
C MET A 300 -3.60 -14.38 -19.33
N ILE A 301 -2.52 -13.72 -19.75
CA ILE A 301 -2.61 -12.40 -20.42
C ILE A 301 -3.47 -12.49 -21.70
N LEU A 302 -3.32 -13.55 -22.49
CA LEU A 302 -4.15 -13.76 -23.69
C LEU A 302 -5.60 -14.12 -23.38
N CYS A 303 -5.87 -14.77 -22.24
CA CYS A 303 -7.22 -15.08 -21.77
C CYS A 303 -7.95 -13.86 -21.17
N ASP A 304 -7.29 -12.70 -21.05
CA ASP A 304 -7.97 -11.45 -20.73
C ASP A 304 -9.06 -11.15 -21.78
N PRO A 305 -10.34 -10.96 -21.38
CA PRO A 305 -11.43 -10.64 -22.31
C PRO A 305 -11.12 -9.49 -23.26
N TYR A 306 -10.37 -8.46 -22.83
CA TYR A 306 -10.00 -7.34 -23.69
C TYR A 306 -9.01 -7.74 -24.79
N ALA A 307 -8.03 -8.58 -24.44
CA ALA A 307 -7.09 -9.15 -25.40
C ALA A 307 -7.81 -10.05 -26.41
N LEU A 308 -8.67 -10.97 -25.94
CA LEU A 308 -9.46 -11.85 -26.79
C LEU A 308 -10.35 -11.08 -27.76
N ASN A 309 -11.07 -10.06 -27.27
CA ASN A 309 -11.92 -9.22 -28.12
C ASN A 309 -11.09 -8.49 -29.20
N THR A 310 -9.90 -7.97 -28.83
CA THR A 310 -9.01 -7.29 -29.77
C THR A 310 -8.49 -8.23 -30.85
N ILE A 311 -8.11 -9.45 -30.48
CA ILE A 311 -7.68 -10.49 -31.42
C ILE A 311 -8.83 -10.86 -32.36
N ALA A 312 -10.02 -11.14 -31.83
CA ALA A 312 -11.19 -11.49 -32.63
C ALA A 312 -11.58 -10.38 -33.62
N LEU A 313 -11.61 -9.11 -33.18
CA LEU A 313 -11.88 -7.97 -34.05
C LEU A 313 -10.83 -7.81 -35.15
N SER A 314 -9.55 -8.05 -34.82
CA SER A 314 -8.46 -7.99 -35.80
C SER A 314 -8.54 -9.12 -36.82
N MET A 315 -8.87 -10.33 -36.39
CA MET A 315 -9.09 -11.48 -37.28
C MET A 315 -10.25 -11.22 -38.24
N MET A 316 -11.38 -10.70 -37.75
CA MET A 316 -12.53 -10.35 -38.60
C MET A 316 -12.19 -9.29 -39.64
N LYS A 317 -11.45 -8.24 -39.25
CA LYS A 317 -10.96 -7.21 -40.19
C LYS A 317 -10.07 -7.81 -41.28
N THR A 318 -9.15 -8.68 -40.91
CA THR A 318 -8.25 -9.35 -41.86
C THR A 318 -9.03 -10.29 -42.80
N LEU A 319 -9.98 -11.06 -42.28
CA LEU A 319 -10.85 -11.92 -43.08
C LEU A 319 -11.66 -11.10 -44.08
N HIS A 320 -12.30 -10.01 -43.64
CA HIS A 320 -13.01 -9.11 -44.55
C HIS A 320 -12.10 -8.52 -45.63
N HIS A 321 -10.87 -8.16 -45.28
CA HIS A 321 -9.89 -7.69 -46.26
C HIS A 321 -9.51 -8.78 -47.28
N CYS A 322 -9.30 -10.02 -46.84
CA CYS A 322 -9.00 -11.15 -47.73
C CYS A 322 -10.18 -11.48 -48.66
N VAL A 323 -11.41 -11.42 -48.16
CA VAL A 323 -12.64 -11.61 -48.95
C VAL A 323 -12.80 -10.49 -49.98
N ASN A 324 -12.67 -9.23 -49.58
CA ASN A 324 -12.87 -8.08 -50.48
C ASN A 324 -11.81 -7.98 -51.59
N ASN A 325 -10.64 -8.60 -51.40
CA ASN A 325 -9.54 -8.58 -52.36
C ASN A 325 -9.30 -9.94 -53.05
N ASP A 326 -10.17 -10.93 -52.84
CA ASP A 326 -10.04 -12.28 -53.39
C ASP A 326 -8.69 -12.98 -53.09
N ILE A 327 -8.10 -12.71 -51.91
CA ILE A 327 -6.79 -13.25 -51.48
C ILE A 327 -6.94 -14.56 -50.69
N LEU A 328 -8.16 -15.05 -50.49
CA LEU A 328 -8.37 -16.29 -49.76
C LEU A 328 -7.64 -17.46 -50.46
N PRO A 329 -6.89 -18.30 -49.73
CA PRO A 329 -6.30 -19.49 -50.30
C PRO A 329 -7.41 -20.35 -50.89
N ARG A 330 -7.28 -20.69 -52.17
CA ARG A 330 -8.23 -21.55 -52.89
C ARG A 330 -8.23 -22.97 -52.37
#